data_AF-A0A968XNL8-F1
#
_entry.id   AF-A0A968XNL8-F1
#
_cell.length_a   1.000
_cell.length_b   1.000
_cell.length_c   1.000
_cell.angle_alpha   90.00
_cell.angle_beta   90.00
_cell.angle_gamma   90.00
#
_symmetry.space_group_name_H-M   'P 1'
#
loop_
_entity.id
_entity.type
_entity.pdbx_description
1 polymer ?
#
loop_
_entity_poly.entity_id
_entity_poly.type
_entity_poly.pdbx_seq_one_letter_code
_entity_poly.pdbx_strand_id
1 'polypeptide(L)'
;MKMKSTLAILAFVLPLLGALPSRAEAPKSLNVLFIGNSFTARHNLSQVVEAMAEEGNPGLDMQITTVIYGGRTLQDHWRLGTANFVKIATLTAAEEEKI
;
A
#
# COMPACT_ATOMS: atom_id res chain seq x y z
N MET A 1 -0.93 -20.26 -65.15
CA MET A 1 -0.73 -18.91 -64.55
C MET A 1 -1.81 -18.65 -63.51
N LYS A 2 -1.61 -19.08 -62.25
CA LYS A 2 -2.45 -18.73 -61.09
C LYS A 2 -1.61 -18.89 -59.83
N MET A 3 -0.95 -17.80 -59.44
CA MET A 3 -0.25 -17.69 -58.16
C MET A 3 -0.35 -16.21 -57.81
N LYS A 4 -0.99 -15.88 -56.67
CA LYS A 4 -1.05 -14.57 -55.97
C LYS A 4 -2.40 -14.47 -55.25
N SER A 5 -2.58 -15.19 -54.14
CA SER A 5 -3.68 -14.84 -53.20
C SER A 5 -3.49 -15.35 -51.77
N THR A 6 -2.50 -16.18 -51.48
CA THR A 6 -2.31 -16.74 -50.13
C THR A 6 -1.41 -15.92 -49.20
N LEU A 7 -0.76 -14.85 -49.67
CA LEU A 7 0.20 -14.09 -48.84
C LEU A 7 -0.41 -12.93 -48.04
N ALA A 8 -1.67 -12.56 -48.28
CA ALA A 8 -2.28 -11.37 -47.67
C ALA A 8 -2.91 -11.62 -46.28
N ILE A 9 -3.09 -12.87 -45.87
CA ILE A 9 -3.80 -13.21 -44.62
C ILE A 9 -2.83 -13.28 -43.42
N LEU A 10 -1.53 -13.49 -43.65
CA LEU A 10 -0.57 -13.67 -42.56
C LEU A 10 -0.16 -12.34 -41.88
N ALA A 11 -0.38 -11.19 -42.53
CA ALA A 11 0.01 -9.89 -42.00
C ALA A 11 -1.02 -9.25 -41.04
N PHE A 12 -2.24 -9.81 -40.94
CA PHE A 12 -3.30 -9.23 -40.09
C PHE A 12 -3.45 -9.91 -38.72
N VAL A 13 -2.84 -11.08 -38.51
CA VAL A 13 -2.97 -11.84 -37.25
C VAL A 13 -1.92 -11.42 -36.21
N LEU A 14 -0.88 -10.68 -36.61
CA LEU A 14 0.26 -10.39 -35.74
C LEU A 14 0.10 -9.26 -34.69
N PRO A 15 -0.89 -8.34 -34.70
CA PRO A 15 -0.98 -7.35 -33.63
C PRO A 15 -1.71 -7.87 -32.38
N LEU A 16 -2.27 -9.10 -32.39
CA LEU A 16 -3.08 -9.61 -31.28
C LEU A 16 -2.27 -10.27 -30.15
N LEU A 17 -0.96 -10.54 -30.35
CA LEU A 17 -0.11 -11.18 -29.34
C LEU A 17 0.58 -10.20 -28.37
N GLY A 18 0.48 -8.89 -28.59
CA GLY A 18 1.23 -7.87 -27.83
C GLY A 18 0.55 -7.33 -26.57
N ALA A 19 -0.68 -7.74 -26.28
CA ALA A 19 -1.48 -7.19 -25.16
C ALA A 19 -1.79 -8.26 -24.11
N LEU A 20 -0.79 -9.03 -23.69
CA LEU A 20 -0.91 -9.72 -22.40
C LEU A 20 -0.94 -8.62 -21.33
N PRO A 21 -2.00 -8.50 -20.52
CA PRO A 21 -1.97 -7.57 -19.40
C PRO A 21 -0.77 -7.97 -18.56
N SER A 22 0.19 -7.04 -18.39
CA SER A 22 1.20 -7.19 -17.36
C SER A 22 0.44 -7.49 -16.08
N ARG A 23 0.70 -8.65 -15.47
CA ARG A 23 0.08 -9.04 -14.21
C ARG A 23 0.52 -7.98 -13.22
N ALA A 24 -0.34 -6.98 -12.99
CA ALA A 24 -0.12 -5.97 -11.98
C ALA A 24 0.16 -6.73 -10.69
N GLU A 25 1.36 -6.55 -10.14
CA GLU A 25 1.73 -7.14 -8.87
C GLU A 25 0.70 -6.67 -7.85
N ALA A 26 0.16 -7.60 -7.05
CA ALA A 26 -0.87 -7.26 -6.09
C ALA A 26 -0.35 -6.12 -5.21
N PRO A 27 -1.17 -5.09 -4.93
CA PRO A 27 -0.69 -3.92 -4.22
C PRO A 27 -0.07 -4.35 -2.89
N LYS A 28 1.14 -3.87 -2.63
CA LYS A 28 1.85 -4.21 -1.41
C LYS A 28 1.20 -3.42 -0.28
N SER A 29 0.33 -4.08 0.48
CA SER A 29 -0.32 -3.43 1.62
C SER A 29 0.68 -3.22 2.75
N LEU A 30 0.73 -2.00 3.29
CA LEU A 30 1.60 -1.61 4.40
C LEU A 30 0.77 -0.96 5.50
N ASN A 31 0.60 -1.69 6.60
CA ASN A 31 -0.05 -1.18 7.79
C ASN A 31 0.91 -0.30 8.60
N VAL A 32 0.56 0.96 8.85
CA VAL A 32 1.39 1.92 9.58
C VAL A 32 0.63 2.50 10.76
N LEU A 33 1.25 2.42 11.94
CA LEU A 33 0.77 3.10 13.15
C LEU A 33 1.42 4.47 13.28
N PHE A 34 0.60 5.51 13.20
CA PHE A 34 1.00 6.90 13.40
C PHE A 34 0.65 7.36 14.82
N ILE A 35 1.66 7.55 15.66
CA ILE A 35 1.50 8.03 17.05
C ILE A 35 1.89 9.50 17.11
N GLY A 36 1.03 10.31 17.71
CA GLY A 36 1.32 11.74 17.85
C GLY A 36 0.43 12.44 18.86
N ASN A 37 0.32 13.76 18.72
CA ASN A 37 -0.36 14.64 19.65
C ASN A 37 -1.23 15.68 18.93
N SER A 38 -1.77 16.65 19.68
CA SER A 38 -2.61 17.70 19.11
C SER A 38 -1.96 18.50 17.97
N PHE A 39 -0.62 18.58 17.93
CA PHE A 39 0.10 19.22 16.81
C PHE A 39 0.03 18.35 15.55
N THR A 40 0.35 17.06 15.64
CA THR A 40 0.28 16.16 14.48
C THR A 40 -1.15 15.97 13.96
N ALA A 41 -2.14 16.02 14.85
CA ALA A 41 -3.56 15.97 14.47
C ALA A 41 -3.97 17.17 13.59
N ARG A 42 -3.61 18.39 13.99
CA ARG A 42 -4.07 19.62 13.31
C ARG A 42 -3.53 19.78 11.89
N HIS A 43 -2.38 19.18 11.62
CA HIS A 43 -1.70 19.32 10.33
C HIS A 43 -1.97 18.15 9.37
N ASN A 44 -2.88 17.23 9.71
CA ASN A 44 -3.18 16.04 8.92
C ASN A 44 -1.91 15.30 8.48
N LEU A 45 -0.87 15.30 9.32
CA LEU A 45 0.47 14.89 8.93
C LEU A 45 0.50 13.45 8.45
N SER A 46 -0.33 12.59 9.04
CA SER A 46 -0.45 11.19 8.63
C SER A 46 -0.94 11.04 7.19
N GLN A 47 -1.93 11.83 6.76
CA GLN A 47 -2.46 11.81 5.38
C GLN A 47 -1.45 12.35 4.38
N VAL A 48 -0.65 13.35 4.78
CA VAL A 48 0.44 13.85 3.94
C VAL A 48 1.49 12.76 3.71
N VAL A 49 1.85 12.01 4.76
CA VAL A 49 2.80 10.89 4.64
C VAL A 49 2.24 9.77 3.78
N GLU A 50 0.95 9.44 3.91
CA GLU A 50 0.23 8.49 3.05
C GLU A 50 0.37 8.85 1.56
N ALA A 51 -0.06 10.06 1.21
CA ALA A 51 -0.06 10.53 -0.17
C ALA A 51 1.37 10.57 -0.75
N MET A 52 2.35 11.00 0.05
CA MET A 52 3.76 11.01 -0.38
C MET A 52 4.31 9.60 -0.61
N ALA A 53 3.93 8.63 0.23
CA ALA A 53 4.41 7.25 0.12
C ALA A 53 3.80 6.53 -1.09
N GLU A 54 2.51 6.72 -1.35
CA GLU A 54 1.80 6.11 -2.48
C GLU A 54 2.23 6.73 -3.81
N GLU A 55 2.41 8.06 -3.87
CA GLU A 55 2.94 8.73 -5.06
C GLU A 55 4.39 8.29 -5.35
N GLY A 56 5.22 8.16 -4.31
CA GLY A 56 6.61 7.73 -4.44
C GLY A 56 6.80 6.25 -4.78
N ASN A 57 5.77 5.42 -4.60
CA ASN A 57 5.83 3.98 -4.84
C ASN A 57 4.52 3.47 -5.46
N PRO A 58 4.36 3.57 -6.80
CA PRO A 58 3.18 3.09 -7.50
C PRO A 58 2.91 1.61 -7.23
N GLY A 59 1.79 1.31 -6.58
CA GLY A 59 1.40 -0.05 -6.16
C GLY A 59 1.57 -0.33 -4.65
N LEU A 60 2.05 0.63 -3.87
CA LEU A 60 1.89 0.61 -2.41
C LEU A 60 0.44 0.93 -2.05
N ASP A 61 -0.13 0.14 -1.14
CA ASP A 61 -1.40 0.42 -0.47
C ASP A 61 -1.10 0.72 1.00
N MET A 62 -1.04 1.99 1.37
CA MET A 62 -0.65 2.38 2.72
C MET A 62 -1.89 2.49 3.60
N GLN A 63 -1.93 1.71 4.68
CA GLN A 63 -3.08 1.67 5.60
C GLN A 63 -2.68 2.32 6.92
N ILE A 64 -3.17 3.54 7.17
CA ILE A 64 -2.79 4.30 8.35
C ILE A 64 -3.79 4.11 9.50
N THR A 65 -3.27 3.70 10.66
CA THR A 65 -3.94 3.81 11.96
C THR A 65 -3.35 4.95 12.76
N THR A 66 -4.18 5.84 13.30
CA THR A 66 -3.71 6.99 14.08
C THR A 66 -4.05 6.86 15.56
N VAL A 67 -3.11 7.21 16.44
CA VAL A 67 -3.37 7.42 17.87
C VAL A 67 -2.84 8.78 18.27
N ILE A 68 -3.76 9.73 18.47
CA ILE A 68 -3.44 11.15 18.59
C ILE A 68 -4.11 11.74 19.83
N TYR A 69 -3.54 11.48 21.02
CA TYR A 69 -4.09 12.00 22.27
C TYR A 69 -3.66 13.46 22.49
N GLY A 70 -4.63 14.34 22.73
CA GLY A 70 -4.38 15.74 23.04
C GLY A 70 -3.55 15.89 24.31
N GLY A 71 -2.56 16.80 24.28
CA GLY A 71 -1.71 17.10 25.44
C GLY A 71 -0.72 16.02 25.84
N ARG A 72 -0.58 14.95 25.04
CA ARG A 72 0.40 13.89 25.27
C ARG A 72 1.67 14.11 24.45
N THR A 73 2.79 13.70 25.02
CA THR A 73 4.09 13.60 24.33
C THR A 73 4.28 12.17 23.80
N LEU A 74 5.23 11.97 22.90
CA LEU A 74 5.63 10.60 22.50
C LEU A 74 6.11 9.76 23.69
N GLN A 75 6.76 10.39 24.68
CA GLN A 75 7.15 9.71 25.92
C GLN A 75 5.93 9.17 26.68
N ASP A 76 4.83 9.91 26.73
CA ASP A 76 3.60 9.44 27.38
C ASP A 76 3.05 8.21 26.66
N HIS A 77 3.00 8.23 25.32
CA HIS A 77 2.55 7.08 24.53
C HIS A 77 3.42 5.85 24.75
N TRP A 78 4.74 6.03 24.85
CA TRP A 78 5.69 4.96 25.16
C TRP A 78 5.42 4.35 26.54
N ARG A 79 5.30 5.20 27.57
CA ARG A 79 5.03 4.77 28.95
C ARG A 79 3.68 4.05 29.08
N LEU A 80 2.69 4.46 28.28
CA LEU A 80 1.38 3.81 28.22
C LEU A 80 1.38 2.53 27.38
N GLY A 81 2.46 2.17 26.69
CA GLY A 81 2.50 1.00 25.82
C GLY A 81 1.50 1.10 24.66
N THR A 82 1.24 2.31 24.14
CA THR A 82 0.21 2.55 23.10
C THR A 82 0.36 1.60 21.90
N ALA A 83 1.59 1.42 21.41
CA ALA A 83 1.86 0.53 20.28
C ALA A 83 1.45 -0.93 20.55
N ASN A 84 1.68 -1.41 21.77
CA ASN A 84 1.35 -2.78 22.16
C ASN A 84 -0.17 -2.97 22.20
N PHE A 85 -0.91 -2.03 22.78
CA PHE A 85 -2.38 -2.10 22.82
C PHE A 85 -3.01 -2.10 21.43
N VAL A 86 -2.49 -1.29 20.51
CA VAL A 86 -2.96 -1.28 19.12
C VAL A 86 -2.61 -2.61 18.42
N LYS A 87 -1.40 -3.13 18.60
CA LYS A 87 -0.99 -4.40 17.97
C LYS A 87 -1.78 -5.59 18.51
N ILE A 88 -2.02 -5.67 19.81
CA ILE A 88 -2.78 -6.76 20.43
C ILE A 88 -4.21 -6.82 19.87
N ALA A 89 -4.84 -5.67 19.58
CA ALA A 89 -6.19 -5.63 19.03
C ALA A 89 -6.30 -6.25 17.61
N THR A 90 -5.18 -6.35 16.88
CA THR A 90 -5.12 -6.88 15.51
C THR A 90 -4.19 -8.09 15.39
N LEU A 91 -3.66 -8.60 16.51
CA LEU A 91 -2.70 -9.69 16.52
C LEU A 91 -3.39 -10.99 16.11
N THR A 92 -2.89 -11.62 15.06
CA THR A 92 -3.34 -12.96 14.66
C THR A 92 -2.49 -14.03 15.36
N ALA A 93 -3.04 -15.23 15.56
CA ALA A 93 -2.30 -16.34 16.17
C ALA A 93 -0.99 -16.65 15.42
N ALA A 94 -1.00 -16.57 14.09
CA ALA A 94 0.18 -16.82 13.26
C ALA A 94 1.28 -15.73 13.39
N GLU A 95 0.91 -14.52 13.82
CA GLU A 95 1.87 -13.46 14.13
C GLU A 95 2.41 -13.60 15.56
N GLU A 96 1.58 -14.02 16.52
CA GLU A 96 1.98 -14.26 17.91
C GLU A 96 3.07 -15.32 18.02
N GLU A 97 2.97 -16.41 17.24
CA GLU A 97 4.00 -17.47 17.18
C GLU A 97 5.39 -16.98 16.71
N LYS A 98 5.49 -15.77 16.13
CA LYS A 98 6.74 -15.21 15.58
C LYS A 98 7.39 -14.15 16.47
N ILE A 99 6.74 -13.77 17.58
CA ILE A 99 7.23 -12.78 18.55
C ILE A 99 8.06 -13.50 19.63
#